data_AF-A0A8E0RRA5-F1
#
_entry.id   AF-A0A8E0RRA5-F1
#
_cell.length_a   1.000
_cell.length_b   1.000
_cell.length_c   1.000
_cell.angle_alpha   90.00
_cell.angle_beta   90.00
_cell.angle_gamma   90.00
#
_symmetry.space_group_name_H-M   'P 1'
#
loop_
_entity.id
_entity.type
_entity.pdbx_description
1 polymer ?
#
loop_
_entity_poly.entity_id
_entity_poly.type
_entity_poly.pdbx_seq_one_letter_code
_entity_poly.pdbx_strand_id
1 'polypeptide(L)'
;MHNSHGPLIATFFEVDQREQKQLDGRDVPEAVVTSPAKPSSSATNVSAKWRARSRTNYLDPILKITYLTCATLITTTFIVECILLHLVIMPYCHESGFTPTECAYKQAHVVLNAVKCENKCSKDRSSFRCIRVIVTYTKLGKNYTANLFDNIATYQHYHMLGCATSSCHRQNAANHAWVHRFHRMIRRSVKFTCYTHEDHINEALLHKFYGPATLFNTLFWPLGLLSLSTVCLFVLWLYDRCRVWGDENIVIA
;
A
#
# COMPACT_ATOMS: atom_id res chain seq x y z
N MET A 1 7.73 -32.02 -7.43
CA MET A 1 7.13 -31.91 -8.78
C MET A 1 6.19 -30.71 -8.77
N HIS A 2 6.38 -29.81 -9.74
CA HIS A 2 5.65 -28.56 -10.06
C HIS A 2 5.73 -27.32 -9.14
N ASN A 3 6.74 -26.48 -9.44
CA ASN A 3 6.72 -25.03 -9.75
C ASN A 3 5.34 -24.40 -10.05
N SER A 4 5.08 -23.09 -9.97
CA SER A 4 5.70 -21.86 -9.43
C SER A 4 4.75 -20.68 -9.79
N HIS A 5 4.98 -19.51 -9.18
CA HIS A 5 4.64 -18.14 -9.65
C HIS A 5 3.17 -17.66 -9.63
N GLY A 6 2.93 -16.56 -8.89
CA GLY A 6 2.17 -15.42 -9.43
C GLY A 6 3.14 -14.38 -9.98
N PRO A 7 2.74 -13.12 -10.28
CA PRO A 7 1.40 -12.54 -10.45
C PRO A 7 1.25 -11.91 -11.85
N LEU A 8 0.12 -11.28 -12.20
CA LEU A 8 0.06 -9.99 -12.93
C LEU A 8 -1.38 -9.60 -13.32
N ILE A 9 -1.68 -8.34 -12.99
CA ILE A 9 -2.80 -7.52 -13.46
C ILE A 9 -2.41 -6.98 -14.84
N ALA A 10 -3.23 -7.20 -15.86
CA ALA A 10 -3.22 -6.44 -17.11
C ALA A 10 -4.52 -6.70 -17.89
N THR A 11 -4.79 -5.78 -18.83
CA THR A 11 -5.78 -5.82 -19.93
C THR A 11 -7.21 -5.35 -19.63
N PHE A 12 -7.39 -4.03 -19.67
CA PHE A 12 -8.61 -3.39 -20.19
C PHE A 12 -8.18 -2.40 -21.26
N PHE A 13 -8.22 -2.82 -22.53
CA PHE A 13 -8.30 -1.97 -23.71
C PHE A 13 -8.66 -2.89 -24.88
N GLU A 14 -9.96 -2.99 -25.17
CA GLU A 14 -10.45 -3.50 -26.45
C GLU A 14 -11.40 -2.44 -27.00
N VAL A 15 -10.90 -1.76 -28.03
CA VAL A 15 -11.66 -0.90 -28.93
C VAL A 15 -12.28 -1.84 -29.96
N ASP A 16 -13.59 -1.80 -30.16
CA ASP A 16 -14.17 -2.30 -31.41
C ASP A 16 -15.16 -1.28 -32.00
N GLN A 17 -14.97 -1.08 -33.30
CA GLN A 17 -15.63 -0.16 -34.21
C GLN A 17 -16.79 -0.86 -34.94
N ARG A 18 -17.98 -0.28 -34.90
CA ARG A 18 -19.01 -0.31 -35.97
C ARG A 18 -19.79 1.01 -35.80
N GLU A 19 -20.04 1.88 -36.76
CA GLU A 19 -20.25 1.78 -38.20
C GLU A 19 -19.89 3.15 -38.83
N GLN A 20 -19.30 3.19 -40.03
CA GLN A 20 -19.75 4.02 -41.17
C GLN A 20 -18.68 4.15 -42.28
N LYS A 21 -18.93 3.35 -43.32
CA LYS A 21 -18.52 3.48 -44.74
C LYS A 21 -19.67 2.80 -45.49
N GLN A 22 -20.22 3.22 -46.63
CA GLN A 22 -19.86 4.14 -47.71
C GLN A 22 -20.97 4.02 -48.79
N LEU A 23 -20.91 4.89 -49.82
CA LEU A 23 -21.61 4.92 -51.14
C LEU A 23 -22.87 5.77 -51.21
N ASP A 24 -23.01 6.82 -52.05
CA ASP A 24 -22.60 7.21 -53.43
C ASP A 24 -23.85 7.28 -54.34
N GLY A 25 -23.97 8.35 -55.12
CA GLY A 25 -25.10 8.64 -56.00
C GLY A 25 -25.05 10.06 -56.61
N ARG A 26 -24.63 10.13 -57.88
CA ARG A 26 -24.48 11.31 -58.75
C ARG A 26 -25.80 12.01 -59.11
N ASP A 27 -25.73 13.31 -59.43
CA ASP A 27 -26.17 13.87 -60.72
C ASP A 27 -25.60 15.30 -60.97
N VAL A 28 -25.46 15.65 -62.26
CA VAL A 28 -24.89 16.84 -62.97
C VAL A 28 -25.93 17.23 -64.05
N PRO A 29 -25.98 18.40 -64.79
CA PRO A 29 -25.14 19.63 -64.94
C PRO A 29 -25.96 20.95 -64.69
N GLU A 30 -25.56 22.22 -64.91
CA GLU A 30 -24.86 22.87 -66.04
C GLU A 30 -24.51 24.38 -65.77
N ALA A 31 -23.27 24.77 -66.17
CA ALA A 31 -22.68 26.03 -66.72
C ALA A 31 -23.13 27.47 -66.26
N VAL A 32 -22.31 28.56 -66.18
CA VAL A 32 -21.41 29.23 -67.17
C VAL A 32 -20.53 30.35 -66.50
N VAL A 33 -19.19 30.35 -66.75
CA VAL A 33 -18.20 31.44 -67.11
C VAL A 33 -18.07 32.70 -66.19
N THR A 34 -16.91 33.16 -65.67
CA THR A 34 -15.67 33.65 -66.34
C THR A 34 -14.52 33.92 -65.32
N SER A 35 -13.25 33.75 -65.76
CA SER A 35 -11.95 34.12 -65.12
C SER A 35 -11.57 35.61 -65.36
N PRO A 36 -10.43 36.23 -64.88
CA PRO A 36 -9.11 35.63 -64.55
C PRO A 36 -8.20 36.24 -63.41
N ALA A 37 -7.27 35.39 -62.93
CA ALA A 37 -5.83 35.57 -62.59
C ALA A 37 -5.27 36.70 -61.65
N LYS A 38 -4.56 36.31 -60.56
CA LYS A 38 -3.09 36.44 -60.29
C LYS A 38 -2.70 36.03 -58.83
N PRO A 39 -1.42 35.79 -58.45
CA PRO A 39 -1.04 34.58 -57.71
C PRO A 39 -0.43 34.79 -56.31
N SER A 40 -0.56 33.72 -55.50
CA SER A 40 0.40 33.14 -54.54
C SER A 40 1.23 34.04 -53.60
N SER A 41 0.78 34.16 -52.35
CA SER A 41 1.66 34.34 -51.17
C SER A 41 1.09 33.78 -49.85
N SER A 42 -0.03 33.06 -49.87
CA SER A 42 -0.79 32.69 -48.67
C SER A 42 -0.68 31.21 -48.24
N ALA A 43 -0.21 30.31 -49.10
CA ALA A 43 -0.29 28.86 -48.85
C ALA A 43 0.68 28.35 -47.75
N THR A 44 1.88 28.91 -47.64
CA THR A 44 2.86 28.56 -46.59
C THR A 44 2.44 29.07 -45.21
N ASN A 45 1.86 30.28 -45.15
CA ASN A 45 1.36 30.86 -43.89
C ASN A 45 0.13 30.13 -43.35
N VAL A 46 -0.75 29.65 -44.22
CA VAL A 46 -1.95 28.90 -43.82
C VAL A 46 -1.57 27.51 -43.29
N SER A 47 -0.67 26.77 -43.96
CA SER A 47 -0.22 25.43 -43.51
C SER A 47 0.58 25.47 -42.19
N ALA A 48 1.36 26.52 -41.95
CA ALA A 48 2.03 26.74 -40.67
C ALA A 48 1.04 27.12 -39.55
N LYS A 49 0.04 27.96 -39.85
CA LYS A 49 -1.06 28.29 -38.90
C LYS A 49 -1.89 27.07 -38.53
N TRP A 50 -2.24 26.20 -39.48
CA TRP A 50 -3.00 24.98 -39.20
C TRP A 50 -2.23 23.99 -38.35
N ARG A 51 -0.92 23.81 -38.61
CA ARG A 51 -0.06 22.97 -37.74
C ARG A 51 0.12 23.56 -36.35
N ALA A 52 0.30 24.86 -36.22
CA ALA A 52 0.36 25.52 -34.91
C ALA A 52 -0.96 25.41 -34.15
N ARG A 53 -2.10 25.57 -34.83
CA ARG A 53 -3.45 25.52 -34.25
C ARG A 53 -3.91 24.10 -33.88
N SER A 54 -3.54 23.10 -34.68
CA SER A 54 -3.78 21.68 -34.38
C SER A 54 -2.91 21.20 -33.20
N ARG A 55 -1.68 21.71 -33.10
CA ARG A 55 -0.76 21.40 -32.00
C ARG A 55 -1.24 22.00 -30.66
N THR A 56 -1.80 23.21 -30.65
CA THR A 56 -2.41 23.80 -29.44
C THR A 56 -3.67 23.05 -29.01
N ASN A 57 -4.55 22.66 -29.94
CA ASN A 57 -5.82 21.97 -29.61
C ASN A 57 -5.64 20.61 -28.90
N TYR A 58 -4.51 19.92 -29.08
CA TYR A 58 -4.21 18.63 -28.43
C TYR A 58 -3.30 18.77 -27.20
N LEU A 59 -2.43 19.80 -27.17
CA LEU A 59 -1.55 20.05 -26.03
C LEU A 59 -2.33 20.56 -24.81
N ASP A 60 -3.34 21.41 -24.99
CA ASP A 60 -4.14 21.96 -23.90
C ASP A 60 -4.88 20.89 -23.08
N PRO A 61 -5.60 19.93 -23.68
CA PRO A 61 -6.22 18.85 -22.91
C PRO A 61 -5.19 17.92 -22.26
N ILE A 62 -4.04 17.64 -22.90
CA ILE A 62 -2.98 16.84 -22.28
C ILE A 62 -2.41 17.55 -21.06
N LEU A 63 -2.15 18.86 -21.15
CA LEU A 63 -1.67 19.67 -20.04
C LEU A 63 -2.68 19.65 -18.89
N LYS A 64 -3.97 19.85 -19.17
CA LYS A 64 -5.04 19.78 -18.16
C LYS A 64 -5.12 18.40 -17.49
N ILE A 65 -5.09 17.31 -18.26
CA ILE A 65 -5.07 15.94 -17.74
C ILE A 65 -3.83 15.72 -16.87
N THR A 66 -2.66 16.20 -17.30
CA THR A 66 -1.40 16.03 -16.56
C THR A 66 -1.40 16.84 -15.26
N TYR A 67 -1.96 18.05 -15.25
CA TYR A 67 -2.16 18.83 -14.03
C TYR A 67 -3.09 18.12 -13.04
N LEU A 68 -4.23 17.62 -13.54
CA LEU A 68 -5.20 16.90 -12.72
C LEU A 68 -4.62 15.58 -12.19
N THR A 69 -3.85 14.84 -12.98
CA THR A 69 -3.20 13.61 -12.53
C THR A 69 -2.12 13.90 -11.49
N CYS A 70 -1.29 14.94 -11.68
CA CYS A 70 -0.29 15.31 -10.67
C CYS A 70 -0.96 15.77 -9.36
N ALA A 71 -2.02 16.58 -9.43
CA ALA A 71 -2.74 17.03 -8.24
C ALA A 71 -3.44 15.87 -7.50
N THR A 72 -4.06 14.95 -8.24
CA THR A 72 -4.67 13.75 -7.65
C THR A 72 -3.62 12.80 -7.06
N LEU A 73 -2.47 12.62 -7.71
CA LEU A 73 -1.36 11.83 -7.16
C LEU A 73 -0.80 12.45 -5.88
N ILE A 74 -0.57 13.77 -5.84
CA ILE A 74 -0.09 14.45 -4.62
C ILE A 74 -1.09 14.27 -3.47
N THR A 75 -2.37 14.53 -3.71
CA THR A 75 -3.41 14.42 -2.66
C THR A 75 -3.57 12.98 -2.16
N THR A 76 -3.66 12.01 -3.07
CA THR A 76 -3.81 10.60 -2.70
C THR A 76 -2.58 10.04 -2.00
N THR A 77 -1.37 10.32 -2.49
CA THR A 77 -0.12 9.89 -1.84
C THR A 77 0.07 10.52 -0.47
N PHE A 78 -0.29 11.80 -0.29
CA PHE A 78 -0.26 12.45 1.02
C PHE A 78 -1.21 11.77 2.02
N ILE A 79 -2.45 11.48 1.61
CA ILE A 79 -3.40 10.77 2.48
C ILE A 79 -2.88 9.38 2.85
N VAL A 80 -2.37 8.63 1.86
CA VAL A 80 -1.80 7.29 2.08
C VAL A 80 -0.59 7.36 3.01
N GLU A 81 0.29 8.33 2.85
CA GLU A 81 1.45 8.54 3.73
C GLU A 81 1.00 8.80 5.17
N CYS A 82 0.03 9.70 5.40
CA CYS A 82 -0.51 9.95 6.73
C CYS A 82 -1.08 8.68 7.39
N ILE A 83 -1.78 7.85 6.61
CA ILE A 83 -2.33 6.57 7.10
C ILE A 83 -1.19 5.60 7.44
N LEU A 84 -0.21 5.44 6.55
CA LEU A 84 0.92 4.52 6.75
C LEU A 84 1.81 4.95 7.92
N LEU A 85 2.05 6.24 8.10
CA LEU A 85 2.75 6.78 9.26
C LEU A 85 2.08 6.32 10.56
N HIS A 86 0.76 6.48 10.67
CA HIS A 86 0.04 6.02 11.87
C HIS A 86 0.03 4.51 12.03
N LEU A 87 -0.22 3.77 10.94
CA LEU A 87 -0.36 2.32 11.00
C LEU A 87 0.97 1.56 11.18
N VAL A 88 2.11 2.16 10.81
CA VAL A 88 3.40 1.47 10.80
C VAL A 88 4.40 2.09 11.77
N ILE A 89 4.51 3.43 11.86
CA ILE A 89 5.50 4.05 12.75
C ILE A 89 5.10 3.87 14.21
N MET A 90 3.83 4.08 14.57
CA MET A 90 3.38 3.92 15.96
C MET A 90 3.68 2.50 16.51
N PRO A 91 3.28 1.40 15.85
CA PRO A 91 3.61 0.07 16.34
C PRO A 91 5.10 -0.25 16.23
N TYR A 92 5.82 0.31 15.25
CA TYR A 92 7.27 0.16 15.18
C TYR A 92 7.98 0.80 16.37
N CYS A 93 7.63 2.03 16.75
CA CYS A 93 8.26 2.71 17.90
C CYS A 93 8.08 1.87 19.16
N HIS A 94 6.89 1.30 19.38
CA HIS A 94 6.63 0.41 20.51
C HIS A 94 7.43 -0.91 20.41
N GLU A 95 7.58 -1.50 19.23
CA GLU A 95 8.35 -2.74 19.04
C GLU A 95 9.88 -2.50 19.06
N SER A 96 10.33 -1.29 18.75
CA SER A 96 11.75 -0.92 18.66
C SER A 96 12.47 -0.99 20.00
N GLY A 97 11.77 -0.68 21.11
CA GLY A 97 12.33 -0.72 22.47
C GLY A 97 12.71 -2.12 22.96
N PHE A 98 12.28 -3.17 22.26
CA PHE A 98 12.66 -4.54 22.60
C PHE A 98 14.04 -4.90 22.05
N THR A 99 14.98 -5.30 22.90
CA THR A 99 16.34 -5.67 22.52
C THR A 99 16.51 -7.18 22.45
N PRO A 100 17.28 -7.72 21.48
CA PRO A 100 17.48 -9.16 21.35
C PRO A 100 18.26 -9.72 22.54
N THR A 101 17.80 -10.85 23.10
CA THR A 101 18.46 -11.59 24.18
C THR A 101 18.19 -13.09 24.05
N GLU A 102 18.96 -13.92 24.76
CA GLU A 102 18.68 -15.35 24.88
C GLU A 102 17.65 -15.60 25.99
N CYS A 103 16.54 -16.25 25.64
CA CYS A 103 15.55 -16.75 26.58
C CYS A 103 15.63 -18.28 26.71
N ALA A 104 15.34 -18.78 27.89
CA ALA A 104 15.14 -20.19 28.18
C ALA A 104 13.74 -20.45 28.76
N TYR A 105 13.12 -21.55 28.38
CA TYR A 105 11.82 -21.94 28.92
C TYR A 105 11.92 -22.30 30.40
N LYS A 106 11.05 -21.73 31.25
CA LYS A 106 10.95 -22.07 32.68
C LYS A 106 9.74 -22.94 32.95
N GLN A 107 8.55 -22.38 32.69
CA GLN A 107 7.28 -23.06 32.95
C GLN A 107 6.16 -22.46 32.10
N ALA A 108 5.05 -23.17 32.01
CA ALA A 108 3.82 -22.63 31.45
C ALA A 108 2.62 -23.21 32.20
N HIS A 109 1.58 -22.40 32.32
CA HIS A 109 0.31 -22.80 32.90
C HIS A 109 -0.85 -22.20 32.14
N VAL A 110 -2.00 -22.85 32.26
CA VAL A 110 -3.24 -22.41 31.61
C VAL A 110 -3.88 -21.35 32.49
N VAL A 111 -4.13 -20.18 31.92
CA VAL A 111 -4.78 -19.07 32.64
C VAL A 111 -6.29 -19.17 32.44
N LEU A 112 -6.73 -19.21 31.18
CA LEU A 112 -8.14 -19.38 30.80
C LEU A 112 -8.29 -20.49 29.78
N ASN A 113 -9.34 -21.30 29.94
CA ASN A 113 -9.61 -22.42 29.01
C ASN A 113 -10.19 -21.95 27.67
N ALA A 114 -10.90 -20.82 27.64
CA ALA A 114 -11.50 -20.26 26.44
C ALA A 114 -11.50 -18.72 26.50
N VAL A 115 -10.72 -18.09 25.61
CA VAL A 115 -10.74 -16.65 25.36
C VAL A 115 -11.37 -16.43 23.99
N LYS A 116 -12.41 -15.60 23.93
CA LYS A 116 -13.10 -15.27 22.68
C LYS A 116 -12.16 -14.48 21.76
N CYS A 117 -12.22 -14.79 20.47
CA CYS A 117 -11.48 -14.07 19.45
C CYS A 117 -12.35 -13.91 18.21
N GLU A 118 -12.17 -12.81 17.48
CA GLU A 118 -12.90 -12.52 16.25
C GLU A 118 -12.06 -12.94 15.05
N ASN A 119 -12.68 -13.62 14.09
CA ASN A 119 -12.04 -13.97 12.83
C ASN A 119 -12.82 -13.32 11.67
N LYS A 120 -12.13 -13.03 10.56
CA LYS A 120 -12.70 -12.34 9.39
C LYS A 120 -13.87 -13.08 8.71
N CYS A 121 -14.02 -14.38 8.94
CA CYS A 121 -14.98 -15.24 8.25
C CYS A 121 -16.20 -15.65 9.10
N SER A 122 -16.16 -15.40 10.41
CA SER A 122 -17.21 -15.79 11.36
C SER A 122 -17.06 -14.95 12.63
N LYS A 123 -17.99 -14.01 12.78
CA LYS A 123 -17.97 -12.96 13.79
C LYS A 123 -18.06 -13.48 15.25
N ASP A 124 -18.68 -14.64 15.51
CA ASP A 124 -19.23 -14.88 16.85
C ASP A 124 -18.92 -16.20 17.57
N ARG A 125 -17.98 -17.06 17.15
CA ARG A 125 -17.84 -18.40 17.79
C ARG A 125 -16.44 -18.95 18.02
N SER A 126 -15.40 -18.19 17.69
CA SER A 126 -14.04 -18.69 17.84
C SER A 126 -13.48 -18.38 19.21
N SER A 127 -12.85 -19.38 19.82
CA SER A 127 -12.10 -19.21 21.06
C SER A 127 -10.80 -20.01 21.01
N PHE A 128 -9.83 -19.55 21.80
CA PHE A 128 -8.55 -20.22 21.98
C PHE A 128 -8.26 -20.42 23.47
N ARG A 129 -7.39 -21.38 23.77
CA ARG A 129 -6.93 -21.63 25.14
C ARG A 129 -5.80 -20.65 25.48
N CYS A 130 -5.95 -19.87 26.54
CA CYS A 130 -4.91 -18.96 26.99
C CYS A 130 -3.93 -19.68 27.91
N ILE A 131 -2.67 -19.76 27.47
CA ILE A 131 -1.54 -20.22 28.27
C ILE A 131 -0.61 -19.05 28.55
N ARG A 132 -0.05 -18.98 29.75
CA ARG A 132 1.03 -18.06 30.09
C ARG A 132 2.33 -18.84 30.11
N VAL A 133 3.28 -18.41 29.28
CA VAL A 133 4.60 -19.02 29.17
C VAL A 133 5.59 -18.10 29.85
N ILE A 134 6.30 -18.62 30.85
CA ILE A 134 7.30 -17.88 31.61
C ILE A 134 8.68 -18.34 31.15
N VAL A 135 9.51 -17.38 30.77
CA VAL A 135 10.89 -17.59 30.32
C VAL A 135 11.86 -16.92 31.28
N THR A 136 13.08 -17.43 31.34
CA THR A 136 14.20 -16.78 32.02
C THR A 136 15.17 -16.22 30.99
N TYR A 137 15.70 -15.03 31.25
CA TYR A 137 16.76 -14.43 30.44
C TYR A 137 17.80 -13.78 31.36
N THR A 138 19.02 -13.61 30.85
CA THR A 138 20.12 -13.01 31.60
C THR A 138 20.48 -11.67 30.97
N LYS A 139 20.41 -10.58 31.74
CA LYS A 139 20.82 -9.24 31.32
C LYS A 139 21.80 -8.70 32.36
N LEU A 140 22.98 -8.22 31.93
CA LEU A 140 24.02 -7.68 32.83
C LEU A 140 24.38 -8.61 34.00
N GLY A 141 24.47 -9.92 33.74
CA GLY A 141 24.83 -10.93 34.75
C GLY A 141 23.73 -11.25 35.78
N LYS A 142 22.55 -10.63 35.67
CA LYS A 142 21.39 -10.94 36.51
C LYS A 142 20.35 -11.73 35.72
N ASN A 143 19.73 -12.70 36.39
CA ASN A 143 18.67 -13.52 35.83
C ASN A 143 17.31 -12.89 36.11
N TYR A 144 16.53 -12.69 35.05
CA TYR A 144 15.19 -12.15 35.08
C TYR A 144 14.20 -13.18 34.56
N THR A 145 12.93 -13.00 34.90
CA THR A 145 11.83 -13.82 34.38
C THR A 145 10.81 -12.95 33.69
N ALA A 146 10.37 -13.37 32.51
CA ALA A 146 9.38 -12.63 31.73
C ALA A 146 8.26 -13.53 31.23
N ASN A 147 7.09 -12.93 31.01
CA ASN A 147 6.01 -13.52 30.25
C ASN A 147 6.35 -13.41 28.76
N LEU A 148 6.36 -14.55 28.08
CA LEU A 148 6.63 -14.62 26.65
C LEU A 148 5.34 -14.43 25.85
N PHE A 149 5.40 -13.55 24.86
CA PHE A 149 4.38 -13.33 23.85
C PHE A 149 4.94 -13.69 22.47
N ASP A 150 4.13 -14.33 21.62
CA ASP A 150 4.51 -14.78 20.29
C ASP A 150 4.92 -13.60 19.40
N ASN A 151 4.16 -12.51 19.47
CA ASN A 151 4.40 -11.28 18.74
C ASN A 151 3.71 -10.07 19.41
N ILE A 152 3.95 -8.89 18.84
CA ILE A 152 3.41 -7.63 19.37
C ILE A 152 1.88 -7.55 19.31
N ALA A 153 1.23 -8.19 18.32
CA ALA A 153 -0.22 -8.18 18.21
C ALA A 153 -0.88 -8.94 19.38
N THR A 154 -0.31 -10.08 19.77
CA THR A 154 -0.74 -10.82 20.97
C THR A 154 -0.54 -9.99 22.23
N TYR A 155 0.60 -9.32 22.35
CA TYR A 155 0.91 -8.44 23.47
C TYR A 155 -0.15 -7.33 23.63
N GLN A 156 -0.40 -6.56 22.58
CA GLN A 156 -1.34 -5.43 22.62
C GLN A 156 -2.75 -5.84 23.08
N HIS A 157 -3.25 -6.98 22.60
CA HIS A 157 -4.63 -7.40 22.87
C HIS A 157 -4.78 -8.24 24.15
N TYR A 158 -3.74 -8.97 24.57
CA TYR A 158 -3.86 -10.00 25.61
C TYR A 158 -2.78 -9.93 26.72
N HIS A 159 -1.97 -8.87 26.79
CA HIS A 159 -0.97 -8.69 27.85
C HIS A 159 -1.58 -8.73 29.26
N MET A 160 -2.76 -8.12 29.46
CA MET A 160 -3.47 -8.11 30.75
C MET A 160 -3.79 -9.52 31.28
N LEU A 161 -4.05 -10.48 30.38
CA LEU A 161 -4.28 -11.88 30.72
C LEU A 161 -2.97 -12.70 30.74
N GLY A 162 -1.91 -12.18 30.14
CA GLY A 162 -0.63 -12.87 29.97
C GLY A 162 -0.70 -14.05 28.98
N CYS A 163 -1.58 -13.99 27.98
CA CYS A 163 -1.69 -15.05 26.98
C CYS A 163 -0.51 -15.01 26.02
N ALA A 164 0.24 -16.10 25.92
CA ALA A 164 1.47 -16.16 25.14
C ALA A 164 1.25 -16.15 23.62
N THR A 165 0.13 -16.68 23.11
CA THR A 165 -0.22 -16.68 21.67
C THR A 165 -1.72 -16.48 21.51
N SER A 166 -2.15 -15.93 20.37
CA SER A 166 -3.55 -15.52 20.13
C SER A 166 -4.09 -15.89 18.75
N SER A 167 -3.74 -17.08 18.22
CA SER A 167 -4.27 -17.52 16.93
C SER A 167 -5.80 -17.67 16.97
N CYS A 168 -6.47 -17.13 15.96
CA CYS A 168 -7.92 -17.13 15.82
C CYS A 168 -8.37 -17.72 14.47
N HIS A 169 -8.37 -19.04 14.36
CA HIS A 169 -9.01 -19.78 13.29
C HIS A 169 -10.51 -20.00 13.57
N ARG A 170 -11.27 -20.25 12.50
CA ARG A 170 -12.72 -20.53 12.55
C ARG A 170 -13.08 -21.68 13.48
N GLN A 171 -12.29 -22.74 13.50
CA GLN A 171 -12.53 -23.93 14.32
C GLN A 171 -11.74 -23.84 15.63
N ASN A 172 -12.43 -23.98 16.76
CA ASN A 172 -11.79 -23.95 18.09
C ASN A 172 -10.74 -25.05 18.23
N ALA A 173 -10.99 -26.24 17.65
CA ALA A 173 -10.02 -27.34 17.65
C ALA A 173 -8.67 -26.95 17.01
N ALA A 174 -8.70 -26.16 15.93
CA ALA A 174 -7.48 -25.65 15.30
C ALA A 174 -6.74 -24.65 16.21
N ASN A 175 -7.48 -23.80 16.93
CA ASN A 175 -6.88 -22.87 17.91
C ASN A 175 -6.24 -23.61 19.08
N HIS A 176 -6.93 -24.62 19.62
CA HIS A 176 -6.38 -25.49 20.67
C HIS A 176 -5.12 -26.21 20.19
N ALA A 177 -5.13 -26.75 18.97
CA ALA A 177 -3.97 -27.41 18.37
C ALA A 177 -2.81 -26.43 18.15
N TRP A 178 -3.09 -25.20 17.72
CA TRP A 178 -2.09 -24.14 17.55
C TRP A 178 -1.38 -23.81 18.86
N VAL A 179 -2.14 -23.51 19.91
CA VAL A 179 -1.61 -23.20 21.25
C VAL A 179 -0.76 -24.35 21.79
N HIS A 180 -1.24 -25.58 21.64
CA HIS A 180 -0.51 -26.76 22.10
C HIS A 180 0.78 -27.00 21.30
N ARG A 181 0.76 -26.77 19.98
CA ARG A 181 1.96 -26.86 19.14
C ARG A 181 2.97 -25.78 19.50
N PHE A 182 2.52 -24.55 19.73
CA PHE A 182 3.35 -23.45 20.19
C PHE A 182 4.02 -23.79 21.54
N HIS A 183 3.24 -24.23 22.53
CA HIS A 183 3.78 -24.64 23.83
C HIS A 183 4.83 -25.74 23.70
N ARG A 184 4.54 -26.78 22.89
CA ARG A 184 5.47 -27.88 22.64
C ARG A 184 6.76 -27.41 21.97
N MET A 185 6.67 -26.47 21.03
CA MET A 185 7.84 -25.89 20.36
C MET A 185 8.73 -25.18 21.38
N ILE A 186 8.17 -24.23 22.14
CA ILE A 186 8.96 -23.45 23.11
C ILE A 186 9.54 -24.33 24.22
N ARG A 187 8.78 -25.31 24.72
CA ARG A 187 9.25 -26.24 25.75
C ARG A 187 10.43 -27.11 25.30
N ARG A 188 10.51 -27.44 24.00
CA ARG A 188 11.60 -28.25 23.44
C ARG A 188 12.86 -27.43 23.18
N SER A 189 12.72 -26.11 23.02
CA SER A 189 13.84 -25.20 22.83
C SER A 189 14.56 -24.97 24.16
N VAL A 190 15.83 -25.38 24.24
CA VAL A 190 16.67 -25.14 25.43
C VAL A 190 16.93 -23.65 25.61
N LYS A 191 17.33 -23.00 24.51
CA LYS A 191 17.49 -21.55 24.40
C LYS A 191 16.98 -21.10 23.04
N PHE A 192 16.45 -19.89 22.98
CA PHE A 192 16.01 -19.25 21.74
C PHE A 192 16.17 -17.74 21.84
N THR A 193 16.32 -17.09 20.70
CA THR A 193 16.33 -15.63 20.63
C THR A 193 14.93 -15.10 20.93
N CYS A 194 14.86 -14.19 21.89
CA CYS A 194 13.67 -13.43 22.23
C CYS A 194 14.05 -11.95 22.31
N TYR A 195 13.06 -11.08 22.47
CA TYR A 195 13.29 -9.65 22.59
C TYR A 195 12.66 -9.14 23.88
N THR A 196 13.42 -8.40 24.68
CA THR A 196 13.00 -7.87 25.99
C THR A 196 13.04 -6.36 26.02
N HIS A 197 12.07 -5.72 26.66
CA HIS A 197 12.04 -4.27 26.82
C HIS A 197 12.86 -3.81 28.03
N GLU A 198 13.39 -2.59 28.02
CA GLU A 198 14.13 -2.04 29.17
C GLU A 198 13.19 -1.65 30.32
N ASP A 199 12.11 -0.92 30.01
CA ASP A 199 11.12 -0.49 31.01
C ASP A 199 10.19 -1.61 31.49
N HIS A 200 9.98 -2.64 30.66
CA HIS A 200 9.07 -3.76 30.95
C HIS A 200 9.85 -5.08 31.04
N ILE A 201 10.71 -5.19 32.07
CA ILE A 201 11.59 -6.34 32.31
C ILE A 201 10.86 -7.69 32.46
N ASN A 202 9.55 -7.66 32.73
CA ASN A 202 8.72 -8.85 32.94
C ASN A 202 8.06 -9.33 31.64
N GLU A 203 8.41 -8.76 30.49
CA GLU A 203 7.74 -9.01 29.22
C GLU A 203 8.77 -9.29 28.12
N ALA A 204 8.48 -10.32 27.32
CA ALA A 204 9.36 -10.75 26.23
C ALA A 204 8.54 -11.10 24.98
N LEU A 205 9.08 -10.76 23.82
CA LEU A 205 8.53 -11.09 22.50
C LEU A 205 9.36 -12.20 21.86
N LEU A 206 8.71 -13.15 21.20
CA LEU A 206 9.39 -14.20 20.43
C LEU A 206 9.81 -13.69 19.05
N HIS A 207 8.90 -13.03 18.35
CA HIS A 207 9.13 -12.50 17.00
C HIS A 207 8.88 -10.99 16.94
N LYS A 208 9.70 -10.31 16.15
CA LYS A 208 9.48 -8.92 15.72
C LYS A 208 8.94 -8.89 14.29
N PHE A 209 7.88 -8.13 14.03
CA PHE A 209 7.31 -7.99 12.69
C PHE A 209 7.87 -6.81 11.91
N TYR A 210 8.15 -5.70 12.59
CA TYR A 210 8.60 -4.48 11.95
C TYR A 210 10.14 -4.44 11.92
N GLY A 211 10.69 -4.84 10.78
CA GLY A 211 12.11 -4.65 10.47
C GLY A 211 12.39 -3.27 9.87
N PRO A 212 13.65 -2.79 9.93
CA PRO A 212 14.05 -1.53 9.30
C PRO A 212 13.80 -1.51 7.79
N ALA A 213 13.93 -2.67 7.13
CA ALA A 213 13.62 -2.81 5.70
C ALA A 213 12.15 -2.59 5.38
N THR A 214 11.23 -3.07 6.22
CA THR A 214 9.78 -2.88 6.02
C THR A 214 9.41 -1.42 6.15
N LEU A 215 9.98 -0.71 7.14
CA LEU A 215 9.81 0.73 7.29
C LEU A 215 10.30 1.51 6.08
N PHE A 216 11.52 1.21 5.65
CA PHE A 216 12.12 1.89 4.50
C PHE A 216 11.24 1.74 3.27
N ASN A 217 10.84 0.50 2.94
CA ASN A 217 9.98 0.27 1.77
C ASN A 217 8.61 0.95 1.92
N THR A 218 8.02 0.95 3.11
CA THR A 218 6.67 1.53 3.31
C THR A 218 6.67 3.05 3.13
N LEU A 219 7.72 3.76 3.56
CA LEU A 219 7.81 5.23 3.48
C LEU A 219 8.44 5.71 2.17
N PHE A 220 9.39 4.94 1.62
CA PHE A 220 10.14 5.36 0.44
C PHE A 220 9.26 5.51 -0.81
N TRP A 221 8.35 4.56 -1.07
CA TRP A 221 7.54 4.59 -2.28
C TRP A 221 6.52 5.75 -2.31
N PRO A 222 5.70 6.00 -1.27
CA PRO A 222 4.76 7.10 -1.29
C PRO A 222 5.45 8.47 -1.30
N LEU A 223 6.52 8.65 -0.52
CA LEU A 223 7.31 9.89 -0.53
C LEU A 223 8.01 10.11 -1.88
N GLY A 224 8.51 9.03 -2.49
CA GLY A 224 9.09 9.08 -3.83
C GLY A 224 8.07 9.54 -4.88
N LEU A 225 6.86 8.97 -4.85
CA LEU A 225 5.78 9.37 -5.76
C LEU A 225 5.29 10.80 -5.51
N LEU A 226 5.20 11.21 -4.24
CA LEU A 226 4.82 12.57 -3.85
C LEU A 226 5.86 13.57 -4.39
N SER A 227 7.14 13.33 -4.13
CA SER A 227 8.23 14.20 -4.59
C SER A 227 8.28 14.30 -6.12
N LEU A 228 8.16 13.19 -6.85
CA LEU A 228 8.14 13.18 -8.31
C LEU A 228 6.94 13.97 -8.86
N SER A 229 5.76 13.80 -8.26
CA SER A 229 4.53 14.49 -8.69
C SER A 229 4.61 15.99 -8.42
N THR A 230 5.16 16.38 -7.27
CA THR A 230 5.40 17.80 -6.94
C THR A 230 6.40 18.44 -7.88
N VAL A 231 7.52 17.76 -8.20
CA VAL A 231 8.51 18.26 -9.17
C VAL A 231 7.90 18.38 -10.56
N CYS A 232 7.11 17.40 -11.00
CA CYS A 232 6.40 17.45 -12.29
C CYS A 232 5.46 18.65 -12.37
N LEU A 233 4.62 18.85 -11.34
CA LEU A 233 3.69 19.97 -11.27
C LEU A 233 4.44 21.32 -11.26
N PHE A 234 5.54 21.41 -10.51
CA PHE A 234 6.38 22.60 -10.47
C PHE A 234 6.98 22.93 -11.84
N VAL A 235 7.49 21.94 -12.57
CA VAL A 235 8.01 22.13 -13.93
C VAL A 235 6.92 22.57 -14.90
N LEU A 236 5.72 21.96 -14.83
CA LEU A 236 4.58 22.37 -15.64
C LEU A 236 4.15 23.80 -15.32
N TRP A 237 4.17 24.17 -14.04
CA TRP A 237 3.85 25.52 -13.58
C TRP A 237 4.84 26.56 -14.11
N LEU A 238 6.14 26.24 -14.12
CA LEU A 238 7.17 27.12 -14.71
C LEU A 238 6.99 27.30 -16.22
N TYR A 239 6.58 26.25 -16.92
CA TYR A 239 6.42 26.27 -18.38
C TYR A 239 5.15 27.02 -18.82
N ASP A 240 4.02 26.74 -18.19
CA ASP A 240 2.70 27.22 -18.62
C ASP A 240 2.23 28.49 -17.88
N ARG A 241 2.78 28.78 -16.68
CA ARG A 241 2.34 29.88 -15.79
C ARG A 241 0.81 29.92 -15.59
N CYS A 242 0.18 28.75 -15.52
CA CYS A 242 -1.27 28.56 -15.41
C CYS A 242 -2.10 29.12 -16.57
N ARG A 243 -1.51 29.40 -17.73
CA ARG A 243 -2.20 29.95 -18.89
C ARG A 243 -3.25 28.99 -19.45
N VAL A 244 -3.07 27.68 -19.26
CA VAL A 244 -4.01 26.63 -19.71
C VAL A 244 -5.41 26.73 -19.06
N TRP A 245 -5.51 27.39 -17.90
CA TRP A 245 -6.78 27.58 -17.16
C TRP A 245 -7.45 28.93 -17.46
N GLY A 246 -6.84 29.78 -18.30
CA GLY A 246 -7.40 31.07 -18.70
C GLY A 246 -8.42 31.00 -19.83
N ASP A 247 -8.47 29.89 -20.58
CA ASP A 247 -9.39 29.70 -21.70
C ASP A 247 -10.58 28.80 -21.29
N GLU A 248 -11.79 29.23 -21.65
CA GLU A 248 -13.14 28.77 -21.22
C GLU A 248 -13.48 27.27 -21.46
N ASN A 249 -12.54 26.45 -21.93
CA ASN A 249 -12.75 25.03 -22.18
C ASN A 249 -12.55 24.22 -20.89
N ILE A 250 -13.54 24.24 -20.01
CA ILE A 250 -13.57 23.44 -18.78
C ILE A 250 -13.76 21.97 -19.16
N VAL A 251 -12.85 21.07 -18.76
CA VAL A 251 -12.88 19.63 -19.10
C VAL A 251 -13.83 18.85 -18.17
N ILE A 252 -15.01 19.42 -17.90
CA ILE A 252 -16.08 18.74 -17.17
C ILE A 252 -17.15 18.41 -18.20
N ALA A 253 -17.12 17.17 -18.69
CA ALA A 253 -18.21 16.57 -19.47
C ALA A 253 -19.07 15.73 -18.52
#